data_AF-A0A5B0QAI7-F1
#
_entry.id   AF-A0A5B0QAI7-F1
#
_cell.length_a   1.000
_cell.length_b   1.000
_cell.length_c   1.000
_cell.angle_alpha   90.00
_cell.angle_beta   90.00
_cell.angle_gamma   90.00
#
_symmetry.space_group_name_H-M   'P 1'
#
loop_
_entity.id
_entity.type
_entity.pdbx_description
1 polymer ?
#
loop_
_entity_poly.entity_id
_entity_poly.type
_entity_poly.pdbx_seq_one_letter_code
_entity_poly.pdbx_strand_id
1 'polypeptide(L)'
;MSVSLLSSNGTTYPIKTVINENGSPNEDVIQEIGIPFFTSTYVVVQIIASLAMTSAITHVLLENYPLILGIFKKNQEKVPVDPHRLVCQKYKDFPKWAFGLILISSIALAIGLSSLSGSGLPPLGMVFAIFLSSILTLAVGFLNAITGFHLHVSGVVQMFGGLLFPGNAFGNMWFTTYGASTVNQSMNMLKDLKLGQYMHLPQTFVVLAQMIGTIIGIFVNYGVMKTIIHSQREILLTSGGDGVFSGVAITSFQSSAVSWGAFAKRMFLADEKYGAIPLALVVGLFLPIPFFVLHRFWPRYNLNLINIPLLAGSIASGYSVATAGRFLNILIGLLSQFWARRYRPRWFMKYNYVLSAALDGGAQIMMLFLSMVFQGGDGRKVPFPIYFLNPDPSGPKDYCYMAPKVPLAE
;
A
#
# COMPACT_ATOMS: atom_id res chain seq x y z
N MET A 1 9.69 1.33 -15.90
CA MET A 1 9.78 2.36 -14.86
C MET A 1 10.81 1.91 -13.83
N SER A 2 11.87 2.68 -13.61
CA SER A 2 12.83 2.36 -12.54
C SER A 2 12.30 2.86 -11.20
N VAL A 3 12.29 1.99 -10.20
CA VAL A 3 11.98 2.31 -8.80
C VAL A 3 13.24 2.61 -7.98
N SER A 4 14.41 2.43 -8.58
CA SER A 4 15.71 2.65 -7.95
C SER A 4 16.09 4.13 -8.01
N LEU A 5 16.81 4.60 -6.98
CA LEU A 5 17.47 5.90 -7.01
C LEU A 5 18.57 5.91 -8.08
N LEU A 6 18.69 7.01 -8.82
CA LEU A 6 19.66 7.18 -9.90
C LEU A 6 20.65 8.29 -9.58
N SER A 7 21.90 8.14 -10.03
CA SER A 7 22.89 9.23 -10.05
C SER A 7 22.64 10.16 -11.25
N SER A 8 23.34 11.30 -11.31
CA SER A 8 23.24 12.25 -12.44
C SER A 8 23.46 11.60 -13.81
N ASN A 9 24.30 10.57 -13.86
CA ASN A 9 24.67 9.84 -15.07
C ASN A 9 23.65 8.73 -15.45
N GLY A 10 22.54 8.61 -14.71
CA GLY A 10 21.50 7.61 -14.97
C GLY A 10 21.83 6.19 -14.48
N THR A 11 22.97 5.99 -13.82
CA THR A 11 23.34 4.73 -13.16
C THR A 11 22.66 4.61 -11.79
N THR A 12 22.62 3.39 -11.24
CA THR A 12 22.03 3.14 -9.91
C THR A 12 22.81 3.85 -8.81
N TYR A 13 22.11 4.60 -7.96
CA TYR A 13 22.71 5.36 -6.87
C TYR A 13 23.26 4.42 -5.78
N PRO A 14 24.52 4.59 -5.33
CA PRO A 14 25.14 3.69 -4.35
C PRO A 14 24.65 4.01 -2.92
N ILE A 15 23.48 3.49 -2.56
CA ILE A 15 22.84 3.77 -1.26
C ILE A 15 23.70 3.33 -0.06
N LYS A 16 24.44 2.22 -0.19
CA LYS A 16 25.24 1.66 0.92
C LYS A 16 26.44 2.53 1.33
N THR A 17 26.99 3.32 0.42
CA THR A 17 28.12 4.21 0.72
C THR A 17 27.65 5.57 1.24
N VAL A 18 26.42 5.96 0.90
CA VAL A 18 25.84 7.25 1.22
C VAL A 18 25.14 7.26 2.58
N ILE A 19 24.71 6.10 3.08
CA ILE A 19 24.02 5.98 4.36
C ILE A 19 24.91 5.24 5.35
N ASN A 20 25.21 5.88 6.47
CA ASN A 20 25.97 5.24 7.56
C ASN A 20 25.15 4.10 8.20
N GLU A 21 25.81 3.21 8.93
CA GLU A 21 25.14 2.11 9.65
C GLU A 21 24.08 2.58 10.64
N ASN A 22 24.17 3.84 11.09
CA ASN A 22 23.20 4.50 11.98
C ASN A 22 21.96 5.07 11.25
N GLY A 23 21.89 4.97 9.91
CA GLY A 23 20.78 5.48 9.09
C GLY A 23 20.86 6.97 8.73
N SER A 24 21.93 7.65 9.15
CA SER A 24 22.19 9.05 8.83
C SER A 24 22.91 9.19 7.47
N PRO A 25 22.63 10.27 6.71
CA PRO A 25 23.38 10.59 5.50
C PRO A 25 24.85 10.89 5.81
N ASN A 26 25.78 10.36 5.01
CA ASN A 26 27.20 10.71 5.03
C ASN A 26 27.43 11.93 4.14
N GLU A 27 27.64 13.09 4.75
CA GLU A 27 27.68 14.37 4.05
C GLU A 27 28.88 14.50 3.10
N ASP A 28 30.03 13.93 3.44
CA ASP A 28 31.24 14.00 2.62
C ASP A 28 31.04 13.26 1.29
N VAL A 29 30.46 12.06 1.36
CA VAL A 29 30.15 11.23 0.19
C VAL A 29 29.02 11.85 -0.65
N ILE A 30 28.05 12.53 -0.02
CA ILE A 30 26.97 13.22 -0.73
C ILE A 30 27.49 14.43 -1.50
N GLN A 31 28.50 15.13 -1.00
CA GLN A 31 29.13 16.24 -1.72
C GLN A 31 29.88 15.75 -2.97
N GLU A 32 30.50 14.57 -2.92
CA GLU A 32 31.19 13.97 -4.07
C GLU A 32 30.25 13.38 -5.11
N ILE A 33 29.22 12.63 -4.69
CA ILE A 33 28.33 11.88 -5.59
C ILE A 33 27.11 12.72 -6.04
N GLY A 34 26.73 13.72 -5.24
CA GLY A 34 25.55 14.55 -5.45
C GLY A 34 24.24 13.91 -4.95
N ILE A 35 23.15 14.69 -5.10
CA ILE A 35 21.80 14.31 -4.68
C ILE A 35 21.22 13.28 -5.65
N PRO A 36 20.52 12.23 -5.18
CA PRO A 36 19.92 11.23 -6.05
C PRO A 36 18.75 11.79 -6.87
N PHE A 37 18.46 11.16 -8.01
CA PHE A 37 17.36 11.50 -8.90
C PHE A 37 16.34 10.37 -9.01
N PHE A 38 15.09 10.77 -9.18
CA PHE A 38 13.98 9.90 -9.58
C PHE A 38 13.71 10.01 -11.08
N THR A 39 13.20 8.92 -11.65
CA THR A 39 12.63 8.95 -13.01
C THR A 39 11.40 9.84 -13.04
N SER A 40 11.21 10.58 -14.14
CA SER A 40 10.06 11.48 -14.31
C SER A 40 8.72 10.77 -14.12
N THR A 41 8.61 9.52 -14.59
CA THR A 41 7.40 8.72 -14.42
C THR A 41 7.10 8.40 -12.96
N TYR A 42 8.13 8.10 -12.14
CA TYR A 42 7.95 7.85 -10.71
C TYR A 42 7.46 9.11 -9.98
N VAL A 43 8.01 10.28 -10.33
CA VAL A 43 7.61 11.57 -9.76
C VAL A 43 6.14 11.88 -10.06
N VAL A 44 5.71 11.72 -11.31
CA VAL A 44 4.31 11.94 -11.71
C VAL A 44 3.36 11.01 -10.96
N VAL A 45 3.71 9.73 -10.82
CA VAL A 45 2.90 8.79 -10.03
C VAL A 45 2.80 9.23 -8.57
N GLN A 46 3.91 9.68 -7.98
CA GLN A 46 3.93 10.14 -6.59
C GLN A 46 3.09 11.41 -6.38
N ILE A 47 3.12 12.36 -7.33
CA ILE A 47 2.27 13.56 -7.34
C ILE A 47 0.79 13.16 -7.35
N ILE A 48 0.40 12.30 -8.29
CA ILE A 48 -1.00 11.87 -8.46
C ILE A 48 -1.47 11.04 -7.26
N ALA A 49 -0.62 10.17 -6.71
CA ALA A 49 -0.93 9.38 -5.52
C ALA A 49 -1.14 10.26 -4.28
N SER A 50 -0.30 11.29 -4.12
CA SER A 50 -0.42 12.26 -3.02
C SER A 50 -1.71 13.07 -3.14
N LEU A 51 -2.03 13.53 -4.34
CA LEU A 51 -3.29 14.21 -4.65
C LEU A 51 -4.51 13.32 -4.39
N ALA A 52 -4.44 12.04 -4.75
CA ALA A 52 -5.52 11.07 -4.51
C ALA A 52 -5.83 10.89 -3.01
N MET A 53 -4.80 10.90 -2.15
CA MET A 53 -5.01 10.72 -0.71
C MET A 53 -5.69 11.90 -0.05
N THR A 54 -5.18 13.11 -0.28
CA THR A 54 -5.75 14.32 0.36
C THR A 54 -7.12 14.64 -0.20
N SER A 55 -7.34 14.40 -1.49
CA SER A 55 -8.67 14.46 -2.07
C SER A 55 -9.61 13.45 -1.43
N ALA A 56 -9.17 12.21 -1.13
CA ALA A 56 -10.00 11.22 -0.44
C ALA A 56 -10.48 11.72 0.93
N ILE A 57 -9.60 12.35 1.70
CA ILE A 57 -9.95 12.94 3.01
C ILE A 57 -11.05 13.98 2.84
N THR A 58 -10.87 14.95 1.94
CA THR A 58 -11.86 16.02 1.73
C THR A 58 -13.15 15.54 1.11
N HIS A 59 -13.10 14.59 0.18
CA HIS A 59 -14.28 14.02 -0.45
C HIS A 59 -15.13 13.27 0.56
N VAL A 60 -14.51 12.47 1.43
CA VAL A 60 -15.20 11.80 2.53
C VAL A 60 -15.81 12.81 3.49
N LEU A 61 -15.06 13.84 3.88
CA LEU A 61 -15.57 14.89 4.77
C LEU A 61 -16.74 15.65 4.15
N LEU A 62 -16.68 16.06 2.89
CA LEU A 62 -17.71 16.90 2.26
C LEU A 62 -18.99 16.13 1.89
N GLU A 63 -18.88 14.89 1.44
CA GLU A 63 -20.07 14.12 1.05
C GLU A 63 -20.72 13.40 2.24
N ASN A 64 -19.90 12.96 3.20
CA ASN A 64 -20.37 12.16 4.33
C ASN A 64 -20.39 12.92 5.65
N TYR A 65 -20.24 14.24 5.66
CA TYR A 65 -20.37 15.05 6.89
C TYR A 65 -21.65 14.77 7.69
N PRO A 66 -22.86 14.54 7.12
CA PRO A 66 -24.03 14.28 7.94
C PRO A 66 -23.93 12.94 8.68
N LEU A 67 -23.33 11.92 8.06
CA LEU A 67 -23.10 10.60 8.68
C LEU A 67 -22.05 10.70 9.77
N ILE A 68 -20.95 11.41 9.52
CA ILE A 68 -19.87 11.60 10.49
C ILE A 68 -20.36 12.39 11.70
N LEU A 69 -21.06 13.51 11.50
CA LEU A 69 -21.66 14.31 12.58
C LEU A 69 -22.77 13.54 13.33
N GLY A 70 -23.47 12.64 12.63
CA GLY A 70 -24.47 11.75 13.22
C GLY A 70 -23.87 10.72 14.18
N ILE A 71 -22.61 10.30 13.99
CA ILE A 71 -21.89 9.40 14.92
C ILE A 71 -21.55 10.13 16.24
N PHE A 72 -21.27 11.43 16.18
CA PHE A 72 -20.94 12.25 17.35
C PHE A 72 -22.17 12.82 18.08
N LYS A 73 -23.32 12.94 17.41
CA LYS A 73 -24.58 13.36 18.06
C LYS A 73 -25.27 12.16 18.71
N LYS A 74 -25.52 12.27 20.01
CA LYS A 74 -26.13 11.24 20.88
C LYS A 74 -27.60 10.90 20.54
N ASN A 75 -28.24 11.63 19.62
CA ASN A 75 -29.60 11.32 19.15
C ASN A 75 -29.54 10.37 17.95
N GLN A 76 -29.52 9.07 18.24
CA GLN A 76 -29.78 8.01 17.27
C GLN A 76 -31.27 8.02 16.87
N GLU A 77 -31.70 8.97 16.06
CA GLU A 77 -32.96 8.82 15.33
C GLU A 77 -32.68 8.43 13.88
N LYS A 78 -33.06 7.19 13.55
CA LYS A 78 -33.37 6.68 12.20
C LYS A 78 -32.21 6.54 11.21
N VAL A 79 -31.09 5.92 11.62
CA VAL A 79 -30.30 5.17 10.63
C VAL A 79 -30.98 3.79 10.49
N PRO A 80 -31.43 3.37 9.29
CA PRO A 80 -31.97 2.04 9.10
C PRO A 80 -30.89 1.02 9.50
N VAL A 81 -31.14 0.29 10.58
CA VAL A 81 -30.21 -0.72 11.08
C VAL A 81 -30.20 -1.85 10.05
N ASP A 82 -28.99 -2.22 9.60
CA ASP A 82 -28.81 -3.35 8.69
C ASP A 82 -29.56 -4.59 9.23
N PRO A 83 -30.42 -5.27 8.43
CA PRO A 83 -31.09 -6.50 8.84
C PRO A 83 -30.14 -7.54 9.44
N HIS A 84 -28.92 -7.66 8.92
CA HIS A 84 -27.91 -8.58 9.48
C HIS A 84 -27.46 -8.15 10.88
N ARG A 85 -27.37 -6.82 11.12
CA ARG A 85 -27.02 -6.29 12.43
C ARG A 85 -28.14 -6.52 13.45
N LEU A 86 -29.41 -6.42 13.05
CA LEU A 86 -30.56 -6.73 13.92
C LEU A 86 -30.49 -8.16 14.46
N VAL A 87 -30.19 -9.13 13.59
CA VAL A 87 -30.02 -10.54 14.00
C VAL A 87 -28.85 -10.70 14.99
N CYS A 88 -27.75 -9.99 14.76
CA CYS A 88 -26.58 -10.04 15.63
C CYS A 88 -26.75 -9.34 16.98
N GLN A 89 -27.78 -8.49 17.19
CA GLN A 89 -28.03 -7.82 18.47
C GLN A 89 -28.36 -8.80 19.62
N LYS A 90 -28.69 -10.06 19.29
CA LYS A 90 -28.81 -11.13 20.29
C LYS A 90 -27.49 -11.44 21.01
N TYR A 91 -26.36 -11.19 20.36
CA TYR A 91 -25.04 -11.46 20.92
C TYR A 91 -24.48 -10.22 21.63
N LYS A 92 -23.72 -10.46 22.70
CA LYS A 92 -22.97 -9.39 23.37
C LYS A 92 -21.88 -8.88 22.43
N ASP A 93 -21.90 -7.58 22.15
CA ASP A 93 -20.82 -6.91 21.40
C ASP A 93 -19.49 -7.05 22.13
N PHE A 94 -18.39 -7.06 21.36
CA PHE A 94 -17.06 -7.13 21.95
C PHE A 94 -16.81 -5.87 22.81
N PRO A 95 -16.33 -6.01 24.06
CA PRO A 95 -16.17 -4.88 24.95
C PRO A 95 -15.19 -3.84 24.38
N LYS A 96 -15.62 -2.57 24.30
CA LYS A 96 -14.79 -1.47 23.79
C LYS A 96 -13.48 -1.29 24.57
N TRP A 97 -13.50 -1.57 25.88
CA TRP A 97 -12.30 -1.52 26.73
C TRP A 97 -11.25 -2.56 26.31
N ALA A 98 -11.65 -3.72 25.78
CA ALA A 98 -10.72 -4.74 25.33
C ALA A 98 -9.99 -4.32 24.04
N PHE A 99 -10.66 -3.59 23.13
CA PHE A 99 -9.96 -2.92 22.02
C PHE A 99 -8.97 -1.87 22.53
N GLY A 100 -9.34 -1.10 23.58
CA GLY A 100 -8.43 -0.17 24.24
C GLY A 100 -7.21 -0.86 24.85
N LEU A 101 -7.40 -2.02 25.49
CA LEU A 101 -6.32 -2.81 26.07
C LEU A 101 -5.38 -3.35 24.98
N ILE A 102 -5.93 -3.86 23.87
CA ILE A 102 -5.14 -4.31 22.70
C ILE A 102 -4.33 -3.15 22.11
N LEU A 103 -4.92 -1.95 22.02
CA LEU A 103 -4.22 -0.77 21.55
C LEU A 103 -3.06 -0.41 22.48
N ILE A 104 -3.31 -0.30 23.79
CA ILE A 104 -2.29 0.05 24.78
C ILE A 104 -1.17 -1.00 24.81
N SER A 105 -1.51 -2.30 24.78
CA SER A 105 -0.51 -3.37 24.78
C SER A 105 0.33 -3.36 23.51
N SER A 106 -0.27 -3.12 22.33
CA SER A 106 0.47 -3.02 21.08
C SER A 106 1.43 -1.82 21.04
N ILE A 107 1.02 -0.67 21.59
CA ILE A 107 1.86 0.52 21.73
C ILE A 107 3.03 0.24 22.67
N ALA A 108 2.75 -0.35 23.83
CA ALA A 108 3.78 -0.68 24.82
C ALA A 108 4.82 -1.66 24.24
N LEU A 109 4.37 -2.71 23.55
CA LEU A 109 5.26 -3.67 22.90
C LEU A 109 6.12 -3.02 21.83
N ALA A 110 5.54 -2.15 21.01
CA ALA A 110 6.27 -1.52 19.93
C ALA A 110 7.28 -0.46 20.43
N ILE A 111 6.94 0.33 21.46
CA ILE A 111 7.91 1.22 22.12
C ILE A 111 9.04 0.41 22.76
N GLY A 112 8.70 -0.68 23.45
CA GLY A 112 9.67 -1.59 24.08
C GLY A 112 10.65 -2.17 23.05
N LEU A 113 10.15 -2.77 21.98
CA LEU A 113 10.98 -3.35 20.92
C LEU A 113 11.76 -2.30 20.13
N SER A 114 11.19 -1.11 19.93
CA SER A 114 11.88 -0.01 19.25
C SER A 114 13.09 0.49 20.06
N SER A 115 12.96 0.56 21.38
CA SER A 115 14.05 0.95 22.28
C SER A 115 15.19 -0.08 22.34
N LEU A 116 14.85 -1.37 22.29
CA LEU A 116 15.83 -2.47 22.32
C LEU A 116 16.61 -2.62 21.02
N SER A 117 16.01 -2.27 19.88
CA SER A 117 16.58 -2.49 18.55
C SER A 117 17.39 -1.31 18.00
N GLY A 118 17.49 -0.20 18.74
CA GLY A 118 18.17 1.00 18.25
C GLY A 118 17.53 1.57 16.97
N SER A 119 16.19 1.47 16.86
CA SER A 119 15.42 1.77 15.63
C SER A 119 15.60 3.18 15.04
N GLY A 120 16.18 4.12 15.79
CA GLY A 120 16.37 5.51 15.36
C GLY A 120 15.08 6.36 15.33
N LEU A 121 13.93 5.80 15.71
CA LEU A 121 12.64 6.50 15.81
C LEU A 121 12.38 6.96 17.26
N PRO A 122 12.10 8.25 17.51
CA PRO A 122 11.69 8.71 18.83
C PRO A 122 10.33 8.11 19.24
N PRO A 123 10.11 7.76 20.53
CA PRO A 123 8.82 7.24 21.00
C PRO A 123 7.62 8.15 20.66
N LEU A 124 7.83 9.48 20.72
CA LEU A 124 6.82 10.47 20.33
C LEU A 124 6.47 10.39 18.84
N GLY A 125 7.46 10.09 17.98
CA GLY A 125 7.24 9.87 16.55
C GLY A 125 6.38 8.65 16.28
N MET A 126 6.52 7.60 17.09
CA MET A 126 5.66 6.43 17.00
C MET A 126 4.20 6.76 17.36
N VAL A 127 3.97 7.51 18.45
CA VAL A 127 2.61 7.95 18.83
C VAL A 127 1.98 8.79 17.72
N PHE A 128 2.76 9.68 17.11
CA PHE A 128 2.29 10.46 15.97
C PHE A 128 1.97 9.60 14.75
N ALA A 129 2.75 8.56 14.46
CA ALA A 129 2.48 7.61 13.38
C ALA A 129 1.12 6.91 13.57
N ILE A 130 0.80 6.48 14.79
CA ILE A 130 -0.47 5.83 15.13
C ILE A 130 -1.64 6.81 15.02
N PHE A 131 -1.44 8.05 15.49
CA PHE A 131 -2.44 9.10 15.36
C PHE A 131 -2.75 9.41 13.89
N LEU A 132 -1.71 9.59 13.06
CA LEU A 132 -1.85 9.78 11.63
C LEU A 132 -2.54 8.58 10.96
N SER A 133 -2.15 7.36 11.34
CA SER A 133 -2.80 6.12 10.87
C SER A 133 -4.29 6.08 11.19
N SER A 134 -4.69 6.57 12.37
CA SER A 134 -6.11 6.60 12.78
C SER A 134 -6.94 7.52 11.88
N ILE A 135 -6.41 8.71 11.55
CA ILE A 135 -7.06 9.65 10.62
C ILE A 135 -7.15 9.04 9.21
N LEU A 136 -6.05 8.48 8.72
CA LEU A 136 -6.00 7.88 7.39
C LEU A 136 -6.90 6.65 7.27
N THR A 137 -7.03 5.86 8.35
CA THR A 137 -7.94 4.70 8.40
C THR A 137 -9.38 5.12 8.23
N LEU A 138 -9.81 6.23 8.82
CA LEU A 138 -11.16 6.75 8.62
C LEU A 138 -11.38 7.13 7.15
N ALA A 139 -10.50 7.96 6.57
CA ALA A 139 -10.65 8.43 5.19
C ALA A 139 -10.62 7.27 4.18
N VAL A 140 -9.64 6.37 4.28
CA VAL A 140 -9.53 5.22 3.38
C VAL A 140 -10.65 4.21 3.65
N GLY A 141 -11.09 4.05 4.90
CA GLY A 141 -12.23 3.24 5.32
C GLY A 141 -13.50 3.61 4.59
N PHE A 142 -13.89 4.89 4.65
CA PHE A 142 -15.07 5.40 3.96
C PHE A 142 -14.94 5.31 2.44
N LEU A 143 -13.79 5.72 1.89
CA LEU A 143 -13.57 5.66 0.44
C LEU A 143 -13.73 4.22 -0.06
N ASN A 144 -13.09 3.26 0.61
CA ASN A 144 -13.17 1.85 0.24
C ASN A 144 -14.58 1.28 0.46
N ALA A 145 -15.31 1.71 1.47
CA ALA A 145 -16.69 1.26 1.71
C ALA A 145 -17.67 1.71 0.61
N ILE A 146 -17.46 2.89 0.02
CA ILE A 146 -18.33 3.45 -1.02
C ILE A 146 -17.90 2.98 -2.42
N THR A 147 -16.60 3.08 -2.72
CA THR A 147 -16.07 2.86 -4.07
C THR A 147 -15.54 1.45 -4.30
N GLY A 148 -15.26 0.69 -3.23
CA GLY A 148 -14.54 -0.58 -3.31
C GLY A 148 -13.06 -0.45 -3.70
N PHE A 149 -12.54 0.77 -3.82
CA PHE A 149 -11.15 1.03 -4.21
C PHE A 149 -10.25 1.20 -2.98
N HIS A 150 -9.17 0.42 -2.96
CA HIS A 150 -8.15 0.46 -1.91
C HIS A 150 -7.04 1.44 -2.28
N LEU A 151 -6.99 2.58 -1.59
CA LEU A 151 -5.94 3.56 -1.78
C LEU A 151 -4.67 3.19 -1.00
N HIS A 152 -3.51 3.24 -1.66
CA HIS A 152 -2.22 2.93 -1.04
C HIS A 152 -1.68 4.14 -0.27
N VAL A 153 -1.39 3.96 1.02
CA VAL A 153 -1.08 5.08 1.95
C VAL A 153 0.39 5.27 2.29
N SER A 154 1.26 4.31 1.94
CA SER A 154 2.65 4.27 2.39
C SER A 154 3.45 5.52 2.02
N GLY A 155 3.31 6.01 0.78
CA GLY A 155 4.07 7.16 0.29
C GLY A 155 3.80 8.45 1.04
N VAL A 156 2.56 8.69 1.46
CA VAL A 156 2.22 9.91 2.22
C VAL A 156 2.64 9.79 3.69
N VAL A 157 2.54 8.59 4.27
CA VAL A 157 3.06 8.34 5.63
C VAL A 157 4.59 8.54 5.65
N GLN A 158 5.32 8.04 4.65
CA GLN A 158 6.75 8.29 4.47
C GLN A 158 7.07 9.78 4.35
N MET A 159 6.21 10.53 3.66
CA MET A 159 6.36 11.96 3.49
C MET A 159 6.29 12.71 4.82
N PHE A 160 5.25 12.43 5.62
CA PHE A 160 5.12 13.01 6.96
C PHE A 160 6.26 12.56 7.88
N GLY A 161 6.67 11.30 7.82
CA GLY A 161 7.79 10.77 8.59
C GLY A 161 9.11 11.47 8.29
N GLY A 162 9.43 11.66 7.01
CA GLY A 162 10.64 12.36 6.56
C GLY A 162 10.67 13.85 6.88
N LEU A 163 9.51 14.52 6.87
CA LEU A 163 9.40 15.93 7.26
C LEU A 163 9.49 16.14 8.78
N LEU A 164 8.95 15.21 9.58
CA LEU A 164 8.95 15.29 11.05
C LEU A 164 10.29 14.85 11.67
N PHE A 165 10.92 13.83 11.07
CA PHE A 165 12.19 13.27 11.54
C PHE A 165 13.24 13.26 10.41
N PRO A 166 13.73 14.46 10.01
CA PRO A 166 14.70 14.56 8.95
C PRO A 166 16.05 13.97 9.37
N GLY A 167 16.76 13.34 8.43
CA GLY A 167 18.13 12.86 8.60
C GLY A 167 18.25 11.43 9.12
N ASN A 168 17.16 10.66 9.18
CA ASN A 168 17.21 9.24 9.54
C ASN A 168 16.33 8.38 8.62
N ALA A 169 16.98 7.61 7.73
CA ALA A 169 16.29 6.69 6.83
C ALA A 169 15.61 5.53 7.57
N PHE A 170 16.26 4.94 8.58
CA PHE A 170 15.69 3.84 9.35
C PHE A 170 14.51 4.28 10.21
N GLY A 171 14.61 5.46 10.83
CA GLY A 171 13.50 6.07 11.56
C GLY A 171 12.27 6.23 10.67
N ASN A 172 12.44 6.69 9.43
CA ASN A 172 11.35 6.81 8.47
C ASN A 172 10.77 5.45 8.02
N MET A 173 11.59 4.41 7.87
CA MET A 173 11.12 3.04 7.60
C MET A 173 10.22 2.52 8.73
N TRP A 174 10.62 2.72 9.98
CA TRP A 174 9.81 2.34 11.14
C TRP A 174 8.52 3.16 11.25
N PHE A 175 8.60 4.49 11.07
CA PHE A 175 7.43 5.37 11.05
C PHE A 175 6.40 4.90 9.99
N THR A 176 6.88 4.53 8.81
CA THR A 176 6.02 4.04 7.72
C THR A 176 5.40 2.70 8.04
N THR A 177 6.18 1.78 8.60
CA THR A 177 5.68 0.46 9.01
C THR A 177 4.55 0.62 10.03
N TYR A 178 4.73 1.44 11.05
CA TYR A 178 3.69 1.66 12.06
C TYR A 178 2.52 2.51 11.57
N GLY A 179 2.73 3.46 10.65
CA GLY A 179 1.65 4.29 10.11
C GLY A 179 0.84 3.55 9.04
N ALA A 180 1.48 3.11 7.97
CA ALA A 180 0.83 2.57 6.78
C ALA A 180 0.31 1.13 6.97
N SER A 181 1.10 0.25 7.59
CA SER A 181 0.66 -1.14 7.82
C SER A 181 -0.51 -1.21 8.79
N THR A 182 -0.58 -0.31 9.76
CA THR A 182 -1.72 -0.19 10.69
C THR A 182 -3.01 0.19 9.95
N VAL A 183 -2.96 1.04 8.92
CA VAL A 183 -4.13 1.33 8.08
C VAL A 183 -4.62 0.07 7.36
N ASN A 184 -3.69 -0.68 6.76
CA ASN A 184 -4.02 -1.92 6.04
C ASN A 184 -4.61 -2.98 7.00
N GLN A 185 -4.00 -3.16 8.17
CA GLN A 185 -4.48 -4.11 9.17
C GLN A 185 -5.84 -3.72 9.72
N SER A 186 -6.06 -2.42 9.96
CA SER A 186 -7.36 -1.89 10.40
C SER A 186 -8.44 -2.13 9.35
N MET A 187 -8.12 -1.96 8.07
CA MET A 187 -9.05 -2.26 6.98
C MET A 187 -9.41 -3.74 6.91
N ASN A 188 -8.44 -4.64 7.10
CA ASN A 188 -8.68 -6.08 7.13
C ASN A 188 -9.58 -6.47 8.32
N MET A 189 -9.30 -5.94 9.52
CA MET A 189 -10.16 -6.09 10.70
C MET A 189 -11.59 -5.61 10.44
N LEU A 190 -11.77 -4.44 9.82
CA LEU A 190 -13.11 -3.94 9.48
C LEU A 190 -13.86 -4.85 8.49
N LYS A 191 -13.15 -5.40 7.49
CA LYS A 191 -13.72 -6.36 6.55
C LYS A 191 -14.16 -7.65 7.25
N ASP A 192 -13.32 -8.20 8.11
CA ASP A 192 -13.60 -9.45 8.82
C ASP A 192 -14.77 -9.29 9.81
N LEU A 193 -14.83 -8.16 10.52
CA LEU A 193 -15.97 -7.83 11.39
C LEU A 193 -17.28 -7.73 10.60
N LYS A 194 -17.23 -7.13 9.40
CA LYS A 194 -18.40 -7.02 8.52
C LYS A 194 -18.82 -8.38 7.95
N LEU A 195 -17.86 -9.21 7.54
CA LEU A 195 -18.11 -10.58 7.12
C LEU A 195 -18.76 -11.41 8.24
N GLY A 196 -18.26 -11.26 9.47
CA GLY A 196 -18.84 -11.89 10.66
C GLY A 196 -20.30 -11.50 10.89
N GLN A 197 -20.66 -10.24 10.64
CA GLN A 197 -22.06 -9.79 10.68
C GLN A 197 -22.92 -10.46 9.60
N TYR A 198 -22.41 -10.60 8.37
CA TYR A 198 -23.12 -11.29 7.29
C TYR A 198 -23.33 -12.78 7.55
N MET A 199 -22.40 -13.41 8.27
CA MET A 199 -22.52 -14.81 8.70
C MET A 199 -23.32 -15.00 9.99
N HIS A 200 -23.82 -13.91 10.59
CA HIS A 200 -24.52 -13.92 11.88
C HIS A 200 -23.69 -14.52 13.03
N LEU A 201 -22.36 -14.32 13.00
CA LEU A 201 -21.45 -14.81 14.02
C LEU A 201 -21.35 -13.79 15.19
N PRO A 202 -21.19 -14.27 16.44
CA PRO A 202 -20.91 -13.38 17.56
C PRO A 202 -19.57 -12.66 17.35
N GLN A 203 -19.55 -11.34 17.55
CA GLN A 203 -18.37 -10.51 17.31
C GLN A 203 -17.12 -10.97 18.08
N THR A 204 -17.31 -11.50 19.30
CA THR A 204 -16.21 -12.02 20.13
C THR A 204 -15.43 -13.15 19.45
N PHE A 205 -16.12 -14.08 18.78
CA PHE A 205 -15.44 -15.17 18.08
C PHE A 205 -14.70 -14.68 16.84
N VAL A 206 -15.24 -13.68 16.14
CA VAL A 206 -14.60 -13.07 14.98
C VAL A 206 -13.27 -12.41 15.39
N VAL A 207 -13.29 -11.60 16.46
CA VAL A 207 -12.08 -10.95 16.99
C VAL A 207 -11.07 -11.99 17.48
N LEU A 208 -11.52 -13.04 18.19
CA LEU A 208 -10.63 -14.11 18.67
C LEU A 208 -9.97 -14.87 17.51
N ALA A 209 -10.75 -15.24 16.50
CA ALA A 209 -10.24 -15.92 15.30
C ALA A 209 -9.19 -15.08 14.58
N GLN A 210 -9.42 -13.76 14.50
CA GLN A 210 -8.46 -12.84 13.92
C GLN A 210 -7.18 -12.72 14.76
N MET A 211 -7.28 -12.64 16.09
CA MET A 211 -6.10 -12.63 16.96
C MET A 211 -5.28 -13.91 16.80
N ILE A 212 -5.91 -15.09 16.82
CA ILE A 212 -5.24 -16.37 16.60
C ILE A 212 -4.59 -16.40 15.20
N GLY A 213 -5.31 -15.97 14.17
CA GLY A 213 -4.81 -15.89 12.80
C GLY A 213 -3.59 -14.98 12.66
N THR A 214 -3.59 -13.82 13.34
CA THR A 214 -2.44 -12.91 13.34
C THR A 214 -1.23 -13.51 14.04
N ILE A 215 -1.41 -14.19 15.18
CA ILE A 215 -0.31 -14.82 15.92
C ILE A 215 0.32 -15.93 15.09
N ILE A 216 -0.48 -16.85 14.54
CA ILE A 216 0.01 -17.92 13.66
C ILE A 216 0.66 -17.32 12.42
N GLY A 217 0.02 -16.30 11.83
CA GLY A 217 0.53 -15.59 10.67
C GLY A 217 1.91 -14.98 10.89
N ILE A 218 2.22 -14.43 12.08
CA ILE A 218 3.55 -13.88 12.39
C ILE A 218 4.62 -14.96 12.27
N PHE A 219 4.42 -16.14 12.87
CA PHE A 219 5.41 -17.23 12.84
C PHE A 219 5.58 -17.80 11.43
N VAL A 220 4.48 -18.03 10.71
CA VAL A 220 4.53 -18.59 9.35
C VAL A 220 5.20 -17.61 8.39
N ASN A 221 4.80 -16.33 8.41
CA ASN A 221 5.40 -15.30 7.55
C ASN A 221 6.88 -15.11 7.86
N TYR A 222 7.27 -15.12 9.15
CA TYR A 222 8.67 -15.02 9.55
C TYR A 222 9.50 -16.23 9.04
N GLY A 223 8.96 -17.44 9.18
CA GLY A 223 9.61 -18.66 8.68
C GLY A 223 9.83 -18.62 7.17
N VAL A 224 8.78 -18.33 6.40
CA VAL A 224 8.85 -18.23 4.94
C VAL A 224 9.82 -17.12 4.50
N MET A 225 9.75 -15.95 5.14
CA MET A 225 10.67 -14.84 4.86
C MET A 225 12.13 -15.26 5.10
N LYS A 226 12.43 -15.91 6.23
CA LYS A 226 13.79 -16.33 6.57
C LYS A 226 14.33 -17.34 5.54
N THR A 227 13.52 -18.31 5.13
CA THR A 227 13.89 -19.30 4.11
C THR A 227 14.18 -18.64 2.76
N ILE A 228 13.29 -17.77 2.29
CA ILE A 228 13.46 -17.07 1.00
C ILE A 228 14.68 -16.15 1.00
N ILE A 229 14.93 -15.42 2.10
CA ILE A 229 16.11 -14.55 2.21
C ILE A 229 17.38 -15.39 2.21
N HIS A 230 17.40 -16.54 2.88
CA HIS A 230 18.56 -17.41 2.91
C HIS A 230 18.87 -18.01 1.52
N SER A 231 17.85 -18.38 0.75
CA SER A 231 18.00 -19.07 -0.53
C SER A 231 18.16 -18.15 -1.74
N GLN A 232 17.53 -16.97 -1.75
CA GLN A 232 17.45 -16.08 -2.92
C GLN A 232 17.97 -14.66 -2.66
N ARG A 233 18.88 -14.48 -1.68
CA ARG A 233 19.39 -13.15 -1.28
C ARG A 233 19.90 -12.31 -2.45
N GLU A 234 20.73 -12.88 -3.30
CA GLU A 234 21.41 -12.13 -4.38
C GLU A 234 20.41 -11.59 -5.41
N ILE A 235 19.37 -12.37 -5.71
CA ILE A 235 18.32 -12.01 -6.67
C ILE A 235 17.40 -10.94 -6.07
N LEU A 236 17.14 -10.99 -4.76
CA LEU A 236 16.35 -9.98 -4.05
C LEU A 236 17.06 -8.63 -3.91
N LEU A 237 18.40 -8.60 -4.00
CA LEU A 237 19.17 -7.35 -4.00
C LEU A 237 19.05 -6.59 -5.33
N THR A 238 18.70 -7.28 -6.42
CA THR A 238 18.64 -6.70 -7.76
C THR A 238 17.19 -6.38 -8.16
N SER A 239 16.95 -5.18 -8.70
CA SER A 239 15.61 -4.77 -9.14
C SER A 239 15.11 -5.51 -10.38
N GLY A 240 16.00 -6.13 -11.16
CA GLY A 240 15.63 -6.93 -12.34
C GLY A 240 15.01 -8.29 -11.98
N GLY A 241 15.42 -8.88 -10.86
CA GLY A 241 15.01 -10.23 -10.44
C GLY A 241 15.27 -11.32 -11.49
N ASP A 242 14.80 -12.53 -11.19
CA ASP A 242 14.83 -13.68 -12.12
C ASP A 242 13.45 -13.88 -12.79
N GLY A 243 12.55 -12.89 -12.68
CA GLY A 243 11.16 -12.97 -13.11
C GLY A 243 10.27 -13.93 -12.31
N VAL A 244 10.78 -14.53 -11.23
CA VAL A 244 10.01 -15.25 -10.20
C VAL A 244 10.11 -14.47 -8.89
N PHE A 245 11.33 -14.32 -8.40
CA PHE A 245 11.65 -13.47 -7.27
C PHE A 245 12.13 -12.12 -7.80
N SER A 246 11.65 -11.06 -7.17
CA SER A 246 11.99 -9.69 -7.53
C SER A 246 12.18 -8.85 -6.29
N GLY A 247 13.29 -8.10 -6.25
CA GLY A 247 13.56 -7.12 -5.21
C GLY A 247 12.76 -5.82 -5.34
N VAL A 248 11.95 -5.64 -6.40
CA VAL A 248 11.33 -4.34 -6.74
C VAL A 248 10.55 -3.72 -5.59
N ALA A 249 9.76 -4.50 -4.85
CA ALA A 249 8.99 -3.99 -3.71
C ALA A 249 9.91 -3.49 -2.57
N ILE A 250 10.98 -4.23 -2.27
CA ILE A 250 11.96 -3.89 -1.24
C ILE A 250 12.79 -2.69 -1.70
N THR A 251 13.27 -2.67 -2.94
CA THR A 251 14.03 -1.57 -3.53
C THR A 251 13.18 -0.29 -3.60
N SER A 252 11.90 -0.39 -3.94
CA SER A 252 10.99 0.75 -3.95
C SER A 252 10.77 1.30 -2.54
N PHE A 253 10.54 0.42 -1.56
CA PHE A 253 10.39 0.81 -0.17
C PHE A 253 11.66 1.48 0.39
N GLN A 254 12.83 0.90 0.11
CA GLN A 254 14.13 1.45 0.49
C GLN A 254 14.38 2.80 -0.21
N SER A 255 14.20 2.89 -1.52
CA SER A 255 14.44 4.13 -2.29
C SER A 255 13.56 5.27 -1.78
N SER A 256 12.29 4.97 -1.46
CA SER A 256 11.36 5.96 -0.92
C SER A 256 11.70 6.34 0.53
N ALA A 257 12.12 5.37 1.36
CA ALA A 257 12.54 5.66 2.73
C ALA A 257 13.82 6.48 2.82
N VAL A 258 14.78 6.23 1.92
CA VAL A 258 16.04 6.98 1.82
C VAL A 258 15.79 8.39 1.30
N SER A 259 14.99 8.55 0.25
CA SER A 259 14.71 9.89 -0.29
C SER A 259 13.99 10.77 0.72
N TRP A 260 12.95 10.26 1.39
CA TRP A 260 12.22 11.02 2.41
C TRP A 260 12.98 11.11 3.74
N GLY A 261 13.68 10.06 4.16
CA GLY A 261 14.33 10.02 5.48
C GLY A 261 15.67 10.77 5.50
N ALA A 262 16.51 10.59 4.48
CA ALA A 262 17.83 11.22 4.42
C ALA A 262 17.80 12.56 3.65
N PHE A 263 17.01 12.64 2.57
CA PHE A 263 17.06 13.77 1.64
C PHE A 263 15.81 14.66 1.63
N ALA A 264 14.87 14.51 2.59
CA ALA A 264 13.61 15.26 2.63
C ALA A 264 13.78 16.76 2.35
N LYS A 265 14.70 17.41 3.08
CA LYS A 265 14.91 18.86 2.98
C LYS A 265 15.57 19.28 1.66
N ARG A 266 16.43 18.45 1.08
CA ARG A 266 17.21 18.78 -0.13
C ARG A 266 16.49 18.42 -1.43
N MET A 267 15.49 17.55 -1.35
CA MET A 267 14.75 17.07 -2.53
C MET A 267 13.35 17.65 -2.61
N PHE A 268 12.65 17.79 -1.47
CA PHE A 268 11.21 18.00 -1.44
C PHE A 268 10.76 19.30 -0.77
N LEU A 269 11.69 20.20 -0.38
CA LEU A 269 11.28 21.55 0.02
C LEU A 269 10.59 22.28 -1.15
N ALA A 270 9.79 23.31 -0.86
CA ALA A 270 8.97 24.00 -1.86
C ALA A 270 9.80 24.61 -3.02
N ASP A 271 11.05 25.00 -2.75
CA ASP A 271 11.98 25.57 -3.73
C ASP A 271 12.87 24.53 -4.43
N GLU A 272 12.76 23.26 -4.02
CA GLU A 272 13.61 22.17 -4.51
C GLU A 272 12.97 21.40 -5.68
N LYS A 273 13.79 20.63 -6.40
CA LYS A 273 13.42 19.93 -7.65
C LYS A 273 12.16 19.07 -7.56
N TYR A 274 11.84 18.53 -6.38
CA TYR A 274 10.65 17.69 -6.15
C TYR A 274 9.61 18.32 -5.22
N GLY A 275 9.64 19.65 -5.02
CA GLY A 275 8.67 20.40 -4.22
C GLY A 275 7.21 20.29 -4.70
N ALA A 276 7.00 19.89 -5.96
CA ALA A 276 5.67 19.61 -6.50
C ALA A 276 4.94 18.47 -5.79
N ILE A 277 5.66 17.50 -5.19
CA ILE A 277 5.03 16.34 -4.52
C ILE A 277 4.30 16.75 -3.23
N PRO A 278 4.92 17.47 -2.27
CA PRO A 278 4.19 17.99 -1.12
C PRO A 278 3.10 19.01 -1.50
N LEU A 279 3.33 19.85 -2.52
CA LEU A 279 2.31 20.78 -3.01
C LEU A 279 1.07 20.05 -3.54
N ALA A 280 1.24 18.86 -4.14
CA ALA A 280 0.14 18.05 -4.63
C ALA A 280 -0.81 17.59 -3.50
N LEU A 281 -0.34 17.48 -2.25
CA LEU A 281 -1.21 17.21 -1.09
C LEU A 281 -2.10 18.41 -0.78
N VAL A 282 -1.55 19.61 -0.85
CA VAL A 282 -2.33 20.84 -0.62
C VAL A 282 -3.35 21.00 -1.73
N VAL A 283 -2.93 20.85 -2.99
CA VAL A 283 -3.84 20.91 -4.14
C VAL A 283 -4.92 19.83 -4.05
N GLY A 284 -4.56 18.59 -3.67
CA GLY A 284 -5.50 17.49 -3.51
C GLY A 284 -6.54 17.74 -2.42
N LEU A 285 -6.20 18.47 -1.35
CA LEU A 285 -7.15 18.88 -0.32
C LEU A 285 -8.22 19.85 -0.89
N PHE A 286 -7.82 20.79 -1.75
CA PHE A 286 -8.76 21.75 -2.31
C PHE A 286 -9.51 21.23 -3.54
N LEU A 287 -9.00 20.21 -4.23
CA LEU A 287 -9.53 19.77 -5.51
C LEU A 287 -11.00 19.30 -5.46
N PRO A 288 -11.50 18.58 -4.43
CA PRO A 288 -12.91 18.20 -4.35
C PRO A 288 -13.87 19.33 -4.00
N ILE A 289 -13.38 20.44 -3.43
CA ILE A 289 -14.23 21.54 -2.97
C ILE A 289 -14.95 22.23 -4.15
N PRO A 290 -14.28 22.64 -5.25
CA PRO A 290 -14.94 23.19 -6.42
C PRO A 290 -16.02 22.28 -6.99
N PHE A 291 -15.77 20.97 -7.10
CA PHE A 291 -16.74 20.04 -7.67
C PHE A 291 -17.97 19.88 -6.78
N PHE A 292 -17.78 19.86 -5.45
CA PHE A 292 -18.88 19.84 -4.49
C PHE A 292 -19.72 21.12 -4.55
N VAL A 293 -19.06 22.29 -4.59
CA VAL A 293 -19.74 23.59 -4.70
C VAL A 293 -20.48 23.71 -6.03
N LEU A 294 -19.86 23.29 -7.12
CA LEU A 294 -20.44 23.31 -8.47
C LEU A 294 -21.68 22.41 -8.55
N HIS A 295 -21.66 21.24 -7.89
CA HIS A 295 -22.82 20.38 -7.79
C HIS A 295 -23.98 21.03 -7.01
N ARG A 296 -23.67 21.79 -5.95
CA ARG A 296 -24.70 22.50 -5.16
C ARG A 296 -25.39 23.60 -5.96
N PHE A 297 -24.65 24.32 -6.80
CA PHE A 297 -25.18 25.39 -7.64
C PHE A 297 -25.85 24.88 -8.93
N TRP A 298 -25.31 23.84 -9.56
CA TRP A 298 -25.89 23.23 -10.76
C TRP A 298 -26.15 21.74 -10.58
N PRO A 299 -27.25 21.36 -9.89
CA PRO A 299 -27.62 19.97 -9.69
C PRO A 299 -27.95 19.23 -11.00
N ARG A 300 -28.24 19.97 -12.09
CA ARG A 300 -28.58 19.40 -13.41
C ARG A 300 -27.45 18.60 -14.07
N TYR A 301 -26.18 18.84 -13.72
CA TYR A 301 -25.03 18.20 -14.37
C TYR A 301 -24.55 16.90 -13.68
N ASN A 302 -25.23 16.43 -12.61
CA ASN A 302 -24.87 15.20 -11.88
C ASN A 302 -23.37 15.07 -11.51
N LEU A 303 -22.72 16.20 -11.20
CA LEU A 303 -21.29 16.26 -10.88
C LEU A 303 -20.89 15.48 -9.61
N ASN A 304 -21.87 15.05 -8.81
CA ASN A 304 -21.71 14.14 -7.67
C ASN A 304 -21.17 12.75 -8.07
N LEU A 305 -21.19 12.38 -9.35
CA LEU A 305 -20.63 11.12 -9.83
C LEU A 305 -19.10 11.17 -10.00
N ILE A 306 -18.51 12.38 -10.03
CA ILE A 306 -17.07 12.56 -10.24
C ILE A 306 -16.32 12.35 -8.93
N ASN A 307 -15.90 11.12 -8.70
CA ASN A 307 -15.02 10.76 -7.59
C ASN A 307 -13.56 11.07 -7.95
N ILE A 308 -13.10 12.28 -7.66
CA ILE A 308 -11.71 12.71 -7.86
C ILE A 308 -10.67 11.77 -7.23
N PRO A 309 -10.86 11.29 -5.98
CA PRO A 309 -9.88 10.40 -5.36
C PRO A 309 -9.78 9.06 -6.08
N LEU A 310 -10.90 8.58 -6.62
CA LEU A 310 -10.96 7.35 -7.41
C LEU A 310 -10.23 7.54 -8.75
N LEU A 311 -10.44 8.67 -9.43
CA LEU A 311 -9.76 8.98 -10.69
C LEU A 311 -8.25 9.08 -10.51
N ALA A 312 -7.80 9.90 -9.56
CA ALA A 312 -6.38 10.09 -9.28
C ALA A 312 -5.73 8.78 -8.77
N GLY A 313 -6.39 8.09 -7.84
CA GLY A 313 -5.91 6.80 -7.33
C GLY A 313 -5.81 5.74 -8.41
N SER A 314 -6.79 5.67 -9.33
CA SER A 314 -6.75 4.72 -10.45
C SER A 314 -5.59 5.01 -11.39
N ILE A 315 -5.35 6.28 -11.73
CA ILE A 315 -4.21 6.68 -12.58
C ILE A 315 -2.89 6.29 -11.90
N ALA A 316 -2.69 6.65 -10.63
CA ALA A 316 -1.48 6.30 -9.89
C ALA A 316 -1.25 4.77 -9.86
N SER A 317 -2.30 3.99 -9.65
CA SER A 317 -2.23 2.52 -9.65
C SER A 317 -1.94 1.94 -11.04
N GLY A 318 -2.42 2.57 -12.11
CA GLY A 318 -2.24 2.10 -13.49
C GLY A 318 -0.82 2.27 -14.01
N TYR A 319 -0.13 3.33 -13.56
CA TYR A 319 1.27 3.57 -13.91
C TYR A 319 2.26 2.78 -13.04
N SER A 320 1.80 2.14 -11.94
CA SER A 320 2.66 1.34 -11.07
C SER A 320 3.11 0.02 -11.75
N VAL A 321 4.38 0.00 -12.17
CA VAL A 321 5.18 -1.13 -12.70
C VAL A 321 4.54 -1.87 -13.89
N ALA A 322 5.22 -1.88 -15.03
CA ALA A 322 4.80 -2.66 -16.19
C ALA A 322 4.89 -4.15 -15.88
N THR A 323 3.73 -4.80 -15.68
CA THR A 323 3.62 -6.25 -15.53
C THR A 323 2.62 -6.79 -16.55
N ALA A 324 2.95 -7.90 -17.21
CA ALA A 324 2.07 -8.57 -18.16
C ALA A 324 0.68 -8.91 -17.55
N GLY A 325 0.63 -9.09 -16.22
CA GLY A 325 -0.62 -9.32 -15.48
C GLY A 325 -1.64 -8.18 -15.60
N ARG A 326 -1.24 -6.93 -15.88
CA ARG A 326 -2.20 -5.81 -16.03
C ARG A 326 -3.12 -6.00 -17.23
N PHE A 327 -2.60 -6.50 -18.35
CA PHE A 327 -3.40 -6.78 -19.53
C PHE A 327 -4.44 -7.88 -19.24
N LEU A 328 -4.02 -8.96 -18.58
CA LEU A 328 -4.92 -10.04 -18.18
C LEU A 328 -6.00 -9.53 -17.21
N ASN A 329 -5.65 -8.67 -16.25
CA ASN A 329 -6.62 -8.06 -15.33
C ASN A 329 -7.67 -7.22 -16.07
N ILE A 330 -7.27 -6.46 -17.09
CA ILE A 330 -8.21 -5.69 -17.93
C ILE A 330 -9.11 -6.65 -18.71
N LEU A 331 -8.56 -7.71 -19.29
CA LEU A 331 -9.32 -8.69 -20.07
C LEU A 331 -10.34 -9.44 -19.20
N ILE A 332 -9.93 -9.94 -18.03
CA ILE A 332 -10.83 -10.58 -17.05
C ILE A 332 -11.88 -9.57 -16.56
N GLY A 333 -11.47 -8.32 -16.31
CA GLY A 333 -12.37 -7.24 -15.94
C GLY A 333 -13.45 -6.97 -16.99
N LEU A 334 -13.07 -6.91 -18.27
CA LEU A 334 -14.01 -6.76 -19.40
C LEU A 334 -14.92 -7.98 -19.53
N LEU A 335 -14.39 -9.21 -19.45
CA LEU A 335 -15.21 -10.42 -19.52
C LEU A 335 -16.23 -10.49 -18.37
N SER A 336 -15.83 -10.16 -17.14
CA SER A 336 -16.73 -10.18 -15.98
C SER A 336 -17.72 -9.01 -16.01
N GLN A 337 -17.23 -7.77 -16.13
CA GLN A 337 -18.05 -6.56 -15.96
C GLN A 337 -18.81 -6.15 -17.21
N PHE A 338 -18.26 -6.37 -18.40
CA PHE A 338 -18.93 -6.02 -19.66
C PHE A 338 -19.73 -7.22 -20.20
N TRP A 339 -19.10 -8.38 -20.36
CA TRP A 339 -19.77 -9.53 -20.99
C TRP A 339 -20.72 -10.26 -20.01
N ALA A 340 -20.23 -10.76 -18.87
CA ALA A 340 -21.05 -11.57 -17.98
C ALA A 340 -22.20 -10.77 -17.36
N ARG A 341 -21.98 -9.48 -17.03
CA ARG A 341 -23.03 -8.60 -16.52
C ARG A 341 -24.11 -8.29 -17.56
N ARG A 342 -23.77 -8.08 -18.83
CA ARG A 342 -24.72 -7.69 -19.89
C ARG A 342 -25.46 -8.87 -20.50
N TYR A 343 -24.77 -9.99 -20.75
CA TYR A 343 -25.34 -11.13 -21.47
C TYR A 343 -25.81 -12.26 -20.56
N ARG A 344 -25.31 -12.36 -19.31
CA ARG A 344 -25.65 -13.45 -18.36
C ARG A 344 -25.84 -12.95 -16.91
N PRO A 345 -26.78 -12.02 -16.65
CA PRO A 345 -26.92 -11.36 -15.34
C PRO A 345 -27.25 -12.33 -14.19
N ARG A 346 -28.04 -13.39 -14.45
CA ARG A 346 -28.37 -14.42 -13.44
C ARG A 346 -27.15 -15.20 -12.98
N TRP A 347 -26.25 -15.53 -13.90
CA TRP A 347 -25.00 -16.22 -13.57
C TRP A 347 -24.05 -15.27 -12.82
N PHE A 348 -23.95 -14.02 -13.29
CA PHE A 348 -23.09 -13.01 -12.68
C PHE A 348 -23.43 -12.80 -11.19
N MET A 349 -24.71 -12.62 -10.84
CA MET A 349 -25.10 -12.40 -9.45
C MET A 349 -24.85 -13.61 -8.53
N LYS A 350 -24.99 -14.83 -9.06
CA LYS A 350 -24.88 -16.05 -8.25
C LYS A 350 -23.45 -16.57 -8.11
N TYR A 351 -22.65 -16.51 -9.18
CA TYR A 351 -21.37 -17.21 -9.26
C TYR A 351 -20.15 -16.31 -9.40
N ASN A 352 -20.28 -15.06 -9.85
CA ASN A 352 -19.12 -14.23 -10.15
C ASN A 352 -18.23 -13.98 -8.91
N TYR A 353 -18.85 -13.72 -7.75
CA TYR A 353 -18.10 -13.52 -6.50
C TYR A 353 -17.41 -14.79 -6.01
N VAL A 354 -18.07 -15.95 -6.15
CA VAL A 354 -17.48 -17.25 -5.78
C VAL A 354 -16.32 -17.60 -6.71
N LEU A 355 -16.48 -17.36 -8.01
CA LEU A 355 -15.42 -17.55 -9.00
C LEU A 355 -14.23 -16.62 -8.72
N SER A 356 -14.47 -15.35 -8.40
CA SER A 356 -13.42 -14.40 -8.02
C SER A 356 -12.64 -14.91 -6.80
N ALA A 357 -13.35 -15.33 -5.75
CA ALA A 357 -12.72 -15.86 -4.53
C ALA A 357 -11.91 -17.14 -4.82
N ALA A 358 -12.41 -18.02 -5.69
CA ALA A 358 -11.71 -19.24 -6.09
C ALA A 358 -10.45 -18.95 -6.93
N LEU A 359 -10.51 -17.98 -7.85
CA LEU A 359 -9.37 -17.56 -8.65
C LEU A 359 -8.29 -16.90 -7.78
N ASP A 360 -8.67 -16.01 -6.86
CA ASP A 360 -7.73 -15.34 -5.94
C ASP A 360 -7.06 -16.36 -5.01
N GLY A 361 -7.85 -17.22 -4.35
CA GLY A 361 -7.32 -18.25 -3.45
C GLY A 361 -6.48 -19.30 -4.18
N GLY A 362 -6.94 -19.76 -5.35
CA GLY A 362 -6.21 -20.72 -6.18
C GLY A 362 -4.88 -20.16 -6.68
N ALA A 363 -4.85 -18.90 -7.12
CA ALA A 363 -3.62 -18.23 -7.54
C ALA A 363 -2.62 -18.10 -6.38
N GLN A 364 -3.08 -17.71 -5.18
CA GLN A 364 -2.20 -17.59 -4.00
C GLN A 364 -1.60 -18.94 -3.58
N ILE A 365 -2.41 -19.99 -3.53
CA ILE A 365 -1.95 -21.35 -3.19
C ILE A 365 -0.96 -21.85 -4.24
N MET A 366 -1.29 -21.68 -5.52
CA MET A 366 -0.43 -22.12 -6.62
C MET A 366 0.89 -21.33 -6.64
N MET A 367 0.85 -20.01 -6.41
CA MET A 367 2.06 -19.18 -6.29
C MET A 367 2.96 -19.68 -5.17
N LEU A 368 2.43 -19.90 -3.97
CA LEU A 368 3.20 -20.41 -2.83
C LEU A 368 3.81 -21.78 -3.13
N PHE A 369 3.00 -22.69 -3.70
CA PHE A 369 3.44 -24.04 -4.03
C PHE A 369 4.55 -24.02 -5.08
N LEU A 370 4.35 -23.30 -6.20
CA LEU A 370 5.34 -23.20 -7.26
C LEU A 370 6.62 -22.50 -6.79
N SER A 371 6.50 -21.41 -6.02
CA SER A 371 7.65 -20.65 -5.53
C SER A 371 8.51 -21.48 -4.57
N MET A 372 7.87 -22.22 -3.66
CA MET A 372 8.58 -23.01 -2.64
C MET A 372 9.14 -24.31 -3.20
N VAL A 373 8.34 -25.06 -3.98
CA VAL A 373 8.68 -26.44 -4.39
C VAL A 373 9.54 -26.47 -5.65
N PHE A 374 9.25 -25.64 -6.65
CA PHE A 374 9.88 -25.76 -7.96
C PHE A 374 10.84 -24.62 -8.29
N GLN A 375 10.56 -23.41 -7.82
CA GLN A 375 11.27 -22.20 -8.28
C GLN A 375 12.35 -21.71 -7.31
N GLY A 376 12.73 -22.51 -6.32
CA GLY A 376 13.91 -22.24 -5.48
C GLY A 376 13.65 -21.52 -4.16
N GLY A 377 12.39 -21.44 -3.70
CA GLY A 377 12.08 -20.91 -2.36
C GLY A 377 12.83 -21.64 -1.25
N ASP A 378 12.98 -22.97 -1.35
CA ASP A 378 13.79 -23.81 -0.44
C ASP A 378 15.22 -24.08 -0.96
N GLY A 379 15.71 -23.27 -1.90
CA GLY A 379 17.06 -23.40 -2.49
C GLY A 379 17.21 -24.43 -3.61
N ARG A 380 16.27 -25.37 -3.77
CA ARG A 380 16.23 -26.30 -4.91
C ARG A 380 15.43 -25.71 -6.07
N LYS A 381 16.09 -25.37 -7.17
CA LYS A 381 15.45 -24.96 -8.43
C LYS A 381 15.32 -26.17 -9.36
N VAL A 382 14.10 -26.48 -9.79
CA VAL A 382 13.86 -27.48 -10.83
C VAL A 382 13.85 -26.76 -12.18
N PRO A 383 14.78 -27.07 -13.11
CA PRO A 383 14.78 -26.43 -14.41
C PRO A 383 13.57 -26.90 -15.23
N PHE A 384 12.67 -25.96 -15.54
CA PHE A 384 11.59 -26.22 -16.49
C PHE A 384 12.12 -26.14 -17.93
N PRO A 385 11.55 -26.92 -18.87
CA PRO A 385 11.92 -26.84 -20.26
C PRO A 385 11.68 -25.41 -20.79
N ILE A 386 12.46 -25.02 -21.79
CA ILE A 386 12.29 -23.75 -22.48
C ILE A 386 11.13 -23.90 -23.48
N TYR A 387 10.12 -23.04 -23.36
CA TYR A 387 8.99 -22.97 -24.28
C TYR A 387 8.47 -21.54 -24.38
N PHE A 388 7.47 -21.28 -25.23
CA PHE A 388 7.00 -19.92 -25.51
C PHE A 388 6.51 -19.12 -24.29
N LEU A 389 6.08 -19.76 -23.19
CA LEU A 389 5.69 -19.06 -21.95
C LEU A 389 6.75 -19.18 -20.85
N ASN A 390 7.87 -19.85 -21.13
CA ASN A 390 9.05 -19.93 -20.27
C ASN A 390 10.31 -19.78 -21.13
N PRO A 391 10.59 -18.56 -21.65
CA PRO A 391 11.78 -18.30 -22.45
C PRO A 391 13.07 -18.52 -21.65
N ASP A 392 14.17 -18.66 -22.38
CA ASP A 392 15.51 -18.75 -21.80
C ASP A 392 15.76 -17.55 -20.86
N PRO A 393 16.18 -17.77 -19.59
CA PRO A 393 16.53 -16.69 -18.66
C PRO A 393 17.62 -15.73 -19.17
N SER A 394 18.37 -16.07 -20.22
CA SER A 394 19.31 -15.17 -20.89
C SER A 394 18.63 -14.00 -21.63
N GLY A 395 17.34 -14.15 -21.99
CA GLY A 395 16.54 -13.14 -22.68
C GLY A 395 15.47 -12.50 -21.80
N PRO A 396 14.93 -11.34 -22.21
CA PRO A 396 13.79 -10.72 -21.53
C PRO A 396 12.56 -11.62 -21.65
N LYS A 397 11.94 -11.94 -20.51
CA LYS A 397 10.76 -12.81 -20.43
C LYS A 397 9.57 -12.31 -21.25
N ASP A 398 9.50 -11.00 -21.48
CA ASP A 398 8.42 -10.34 -22.22
C ASP A 398 8.69 -10.29 -23.74
N TYR A 399 9.72 -10.98 -24.24
CA TYR A 399 10.18 -10.97 -25.65
C TYR A 399 10.47 -9.58 -26.22
N CYS A 400 10.47 -8.55 -25.36
CA CYS A 400 10.73 -7.18 -25.74
C CYS A 400 12.22 -7.00 -26.05
N TYR A 401 12.55 -6.22 -27.08
CA TYR A 401 13.93 -5.92 -27.42
C TYR A 401 14.62 -5.18 -26.25
N MET A 402 15.66 -5.79 -25.68
CA MET A 402 16.61 -5.10 -24.81
C MET A 402 17.77 -4.61 -25.66
N ALA A 403 18.04 -3.30 -25.60
CA ALA A 403 19.27 -2.77 -26.18
C ALA A 403 20.47 -3.50 -25.56
N PRO A 404 21.51 -3.82 -26.36
CA PRO A 404 22.69 -4.50 -25.84
C PRO A 404 23.29 -3.69 -24.69
N LYS A 405 23.63 -4.37 -23.58
CA LYS A 405 24.38 -3.75 -22.49
C LYS A 405 25.70 -3.27 -23.08
N VAL A 406 25.85 -1.96 -23.25
CA VAL A 406 27.14 -1.36 -23.60
C VAL A 406 28.08 -1.74 -22.46
N PRO A 407 29.19 -2.46 -22.71
CA PRO A 407 30.15 -2.75 -21.66
C PRO A 407 30.62 -1.42 -21.08
N LEU A 408 30.50 -1.28 -19.76
CA LEU A 408 31.15 -0.19 -19.04
C LEU A 408 32.64 -0.28 -19.40
N ALA A 409 33.15 0.72 -20.10
CA ALA A 409 34.59 0.84 -20.32
C ALA A 409 35.27 0.89 -18.95
N GLU A 410 36.26 0.02 -18.75
CA GLU A 410 37.10 -0.08 -17.56
C GLU A 410 37.77 1.25 -17.19
#